data_AF-D7CA02-F1
#
_entry.id   AF-D7CA02-F1
#
_cell.length_a   1.000
_cell.length_b   1.000
_cell.length_c   1.000
_cell.angle_alpha   90.00
_cell.angle_beta   90.00
_cell.angle_gamma   90.00
#
_symmetry.space_group_name_H-M   'P 1'
#
loop_
_entity.id
_entity.type
_entity.pdbx_description
1 polymer ?
#
loop_
_entity_poly.entity_id
_entity_poly.type
_entity_poly.pdbx_seq_one_letter_code
_entity_poly.pdbx_strand_id
1 'polypeptide(L)'
;MGGSFLTQRASERAKRREIELLRDQEEVRENLLLRRTCYMELNRDARQFTTALNRHLHVMRARSVEQTDSEALDEAKGAHRDRYSEAQMIAPDEVLARASEVNQALNKVYGQVKRLERQEPEPGETVATAIQAQAEIWDMLRAMRAAMRHDLGVTAQE
;
A
#
# COMPACT_ATOMS: atom_id res chain seq x y z
N MET A 1 1.26 29.97 -55.96
CA MET A 1 1.14 28.57 -55.46
C MET A 1 1.94 28.32 -54.17
N GLY A 2 2.26 29.31 -53.32
CA GLY A 2 3.06 29.11 -52.09
C GLY A 2 2.30 29.22 -50.77
N GLY A 3 1.23 30.02 -50.72
CA GLY A 3 0.46 30.25 -49.49
C GLY A 3 -0.31 29.03 -48.96
N SER A 4 -0.80 28.16 -49.86
CA SER A 4 -1.55 26.96 -49.48
C SER A 4 -0.69 25.92 -48.75
N PHE A 5 0.57 25.72 -49.18
CA PHE A 5 1.51 24.79 -48.53
C PHE A 5 1.98 25.27 -47.15
N LEU A 6 2.10 26.59 -46.94
CA LEU A 6 2.45 27.17 -45.64
C LEU A 6 1.31 27.01 -44.63
N THR A 7 0.08 27.26 -45.06
CA THR A 7 -1.13 27.05 -44.23
C THR A 7 -1.33 25.57 -43.91
N GLN A 8 -1.08 24.67 -44.86
CA GLN A 8 -1.13 23.23 -44.62
C GLN A 8 -0.12 22.76 -43.58
N ARG A 9 1.14 23.20 -43.67
CA ARG A 9 2.19 22.86 -42.68
C ARG A 9 1.89 23.43 -41.28
N ALA A 10 1.31 24.63 -41.20
CA ALA A 10 0.88 25.20 -39.92
C ALA A 10 -0.28 24.40 -39.30
N SER A 11 -1.26 23.99 -40.12
CA SER A 11 -2.37 23.13 -39.72
C SER A 11 -1.90 21.75 -39.23
N GLU A 12 -0.96 21.12 -39.93
CA GLU A 12 -0.37 19.84 -39.51
C GLU A 12 0.39 19.95 -38.18
N ARG A 13 1.13 21.04 -37.94
CA ARG A 13 1.80 21.26 -36.65
C ARG A 13 0.81 21.49 -35.50
N ALA A 14 -0.25 22.25 -35.74
CA ALA A 14 -1.30 22.46 -34.74
C ALA A 14 -1.98 21.14 -34.36
N LYS A 15 -2.34 20.32 -35.36
CA LYS A 15 -2.92 18.98 -35.13
C LYS A 15 -1.98 18.05 -34.35
N ARG A 16 -0.68 18.06 -34.65
CA ARG A 16 0.31 17.25 -33.89
C ARG A 16 0.37 17.66 -32.42
N ARG A 17 0.42 18.96 -32.13
CA ARG A 17 0.41 19.49 -30.76
C ARG A 17 -0.88 19.15 -30.01
N GLU A 18 -2.01 19.21 -30.70
CA GLU A 18 -3.30 18.81 -30.12
C GLU A 18 -3.31 17.32 -29.78
N ILE A 19 -2.82 16.45 -30.66
CA ILE A 19 -2.68 15.02 -30.39
C ILE A 19 -1.72 14.74 -29.23
N GLU A 20 -0.59 15.45 -29.15
CA GLU A 20 0.38 15.34 -28.04
C GLU A 20 -0.28 15.73 -26.72
N LEU A 21 -0.95 16.88 -26.66
CA LEU A 21 -1.63 17.35 -25.44
C LEU A 21 -2.74 16.39 -24.97
N LEU A 22 -3.49 15.79 -25.91
CA LEU A 22 -4.49 14.78 -25.58
C LEU A 22 -3.85 13.49 -25.04
N ARG A 23 -2.70 13.07 -25.56
CA ARG A 23 -1.96 11.90 -25.06
C ARG A 23 -1.42 12.16 -23.66
N ASP A 24 -0.81 13.32 -23.42
CA ASP A 24 -0.29 13.68 -22.10
C ASP A 24 -1.41 13.70 -21.05
N GLN A 25 -2.59 14.23 -21.41
CA GLN A 25 -3.76 14.21 -20.54
C GLN A 25 -4.26 12.80 -20.23
N GLU A 26 -4.27 11.92 -21.23
CA GLU A 26 -4.66 10.52 -21.04
C GLU A 26 -3.65 9.78 -20.16
N GLU A 27 -2.35 9.93 -20.40
CA GLU A 27 -1.29 9.32 -19.57
C GLU A 27 -1.38 9.76 -18.10
N VAL A 28 -1.61 11.05 -17.85
CA VAL A 28 -1.82 11.58 -16.49
C VAL A 28 -3.05 10.94 -15.85
N ARG A 29 -4.14 10.79 -16.59
CA ARG A 29 -5.38 10.19 -16.10
C ARG A 29 -5.22 8.71 -15.80
N GLU A 30 -4.61 7.96 -16.72
CA GLU A 30 -4.33 6.53 -16.54
C GLU A 30 -3.42 6.29 -15.33
N ASN A 31 -2.36 7.10 -15.19
CA ASN A 31 -1.46 7.02 -14.05
C ASN A 31 -2.17 7.32 -12.71
N LEU A 32 -3.07 8.31 -12.68
CA LEU A 32 -3.88 8.62 -11.50
C LEU A 32 -4.83 7.48 -11.14
N LEU A 33 -5.47 6.85 -12.15
CA LEU A 33 -6.34 5.69 -11.92
C LEU A 33 -5.56 4.49 -11.41
N LEU A 34 -4.38 4.22 -11.99
CA LEU A 34 -3.48 3.16 -11.56
C LEU A 34 -3.08 3.33 -10.08
N ARG A 35 -2.62 4.53 -9.70
CA ARG A 35 -2.28 4.86 -8.32
C ARG A 35 -3.47 4.72 -7.38
N ARG A 36 -4.66 5.18 -7.79
CA ARG A 36 -5.87 5.08 -6.96
C ARG A 36 -6.24 3.64 -6.66
N THR A 37 -6.19 2.75 -7.65
CA THR A 37 -6.44 1.31 -7.48
C THR A 37 -5.38 0.69 -6.57
N CYS A 38 -4.11 0.93 -6.86
CA CYS A 38 -2.98 0.44 -6.07
C CYS A 38 -3.11 0.83 -4.58
N TYR A 39 -3.41 2.10 -4.28
CA TYR A 39 -3.55 2.58 -2.90
C TYR A 39 -4.75 1.99 -2.18
N MET A 40 -5.87 1.83 -2.89
CA MET A 40 -7.06 1.21 -2.33
C MET A 40 -6.76 -0.22 -1.88
N GLU A 41 -6.12 -1.01 -2.73
CA GLU A 41 -5.80 -2.40 -2.45
C GLU A 41 -4.72 -2.55 -1.37
N LEU A 42 -3.63 -1.77 -1.47
CA LEU A 42 -2.58 -1.79 -0.44
C LEU A 42 -3.14 -1.44 0.95
N ASN A 43 -3.93 -0.37 1.06
CA ASN A 43 -4.53 0.04 2.34
C ASN A 43 -5.55 -0.99 2.86
N ARG A 44 -6.33 -1.62 1.97
CA ARG A 44 -7.23 -2.72 2.35
C ARG A 44 -6.43 -3.88 2.95
N ASP A 45 -5.44 -4.37 2.23
CA ASP A 45 -4.76 -5.61 2.60
C ASP A 45 -3.84 -5.41 3.81
N ALA A 46 -3.25 -4.22 3.97
CA ALA A 46 -2.52 -3.86 5.19
C ALA A 46 -3.44 -3.86 6.44
N ARG A 47 -4.68 -3.37 6.30
CA ARG A 47 -5.69 -3.42 7.38
C ARG A 47 -6.17 -4.84 7.66
N GLN A 48 -6.37 -5.65 6.61
CA GLN A 48 -6.73 -7.05 6.76
C GLN A 48 -5.63 -7.83 7.49
N PHE A 49 -4.36 -7.63 7.12
CA PHE A 49 -3.24 -8.25 7.82
C PHE A 49 -3.14 -7.80 9.29
N THR A 50 -3.32 -6.50 9.55
CA THR A 50 -3.39 -5.95 10.93
C THR A 50 -4.51 -6.61 11.75
N THR A 51 -5.67 -6.84 11.12
CA THR A 51 -6.84 -7.48 11.75
C THR A 51 -6.60 -8.97 12.00
N ALA A 52 -5.97 -9.66 11.05
CA ALA A 52 -5.57 -11.06 11.19
C ALA A 52 -4.58 -11.23 12.35
N LEU A 53 -3.57 -10.35 12.48
CA LEU A 53 -2.66 -10.33 13.62
C LEU A 53 -3.41 -10.16 14.94
N ASN A 54 -4.32 -9.19 15.02
CA ASN A 54 -5.11 -8.94 16.22
C ASN A 54 -5.95 -10.17 16.62
N ARG A 55 -6.66 -10.77 15.66
CA ARG A 55 -7.46 -11.99 15.87
C ARG A 55 -6.58 -13.14 16.35
N HIS A 56 -5.43 -13.34 15.71
CA HIS A 56 -4.50 -14.42 16.05
C HIS A 56 -3.96 -14.24 17.48
N LEU A 57 -3.56 -13.03 17.86
CA LEU A 57 -3.14 -12.71 19.23
C LEU A 57 -4.24 -12.92 20.26
N HIS A 58 -5.50 -12.66 19.91
CA HIS A 58 -6.65 -12.99 20.77
C HIS A 58 -6.82 -14.50 20.94
N VAL A 59 -6.67 -15.29 19.88
CA VAL A 59 -6.70 -16.76 19.95
C VAL A 59 -5.62 -17.25 20.90
N MET A 60 -4.36 -16.81 20.73
CA MET A 60 -3.24 -17.21 21.58
C MET A 60 -3.46 -16.95 23.08
N ARG A 61 -4.23 -15.90 23.43
CA ARG A 61 -4.59 -15.62 24.84
C ARG A 61 -5.68 -16.54 25.37
N ALA A 62 -6.61 -16.94 24.52
CA ALA A 62 -7.81 -17.66 24.93
C ALA A 62 -7.64 -19.18 24.88
N ARG A 63 -6.85 -19.69 23.92
CA ARG A 63 -6.71 -21.12 23.62
C ARG A 63 -5.42 -21.40 22.85
N SER A 64 -5.13 -22.68 22.64
CA SER A 64 -4.10 -23.11 21.69
C SER A 64 -4.49 -22.71 20.27
N VAL A 65 -3.50 -22.23 19.50
CA VAL A 65 -3.65 -21.86 18.09
C VAL A 65 -3.87 -23.12 17.25
N GLU A 66 -4.90 -23.11 16.43
CA GLU A 66 -5.15 -24.17 15.45
C GLU A 66 -4.49 -23.85 14.11
N GLN A 67 -4.26 -24.88 13.29
CA GLN A 67 -3.67 -24.74 11.97
C GLN A 67 -4.43 -23.73 11.09
N THR A 68 -5.76 -23.71 11.17
CA THR A 68 -6.63 -22.78 10.44
C THR A 68 -6.45 -21.32 10.86
N ASP A 69 -6.14 -21.04 12.13
CA ASP A 69 -5.86 -19.69 12.62
C ASP A 69 -4.49 -19.18 12.11
N SER A 70 -3.52 -20.08 11.99
CA SER A 70 -2.20 -19.79 11.40
C SER A 70 -2.30 -19.56 9.90
N GLU A 71 -3.05 -20.40 9.17
CA GLU A 71 -3.25 -20.27 7.72
C GLU A 71 -3.94 -18.95 7.36
N ALA A 72 -4.98 -18.55 8.10
CA ALA A 72 -5.65 -17.28 7.87
C ALA A 72 -4.71 -16.07 8.08
N LEU A 73 -3.77 -16.16 9.03
CA LEU A 73 -2.76 -15.13 9.23
C LEU A 73 -1.75 -15.10 8.08
N ASP A 74 -1.28 -16.26 7.64
CA ASP A 74 -0.32 -16.40 6.54
C ASP A 74 -0.91 -15.96 5.19
N GLU A 75 -2.20 -16.23 4.94
CA GLU A 75 -2.93 -15.74 3.77
C GLU A 75 -2.99 -14.21 3.74
N ALA A 76 -3.36 -13.59 4.86
CA ALA A 76 -3.43 -12.13 4.95
C ALA A 76 -2.06 -11.47 4.77
N LYS A 77 -0.99 -12.09 5.30
CA LYS A 77 0.39 -11.66 5.04
C LYS A 77 0.75 -11.77 3.57
N GLY A 78 0.39 -12.88 2.92
CA GLY A 78 0.64 -13.12 1.50
C GLY A 78 -0.02 -12.06 0.62
N ALA A 79 -1.32 -11.81 0.83
CA ALA A 79 -2.07 -10.78 0.12
C ALA A 79 -1.43 -9.39 0.27
N HIS A 80 -1.08 -9.00 1.50
CA HIS A 80 -0.40 -7.73 1.75
C HIS A 80 0.96 -7.64 1.04
N ARG A 81 1.79 -8.69 1.09
CA ARG A 81 3.10 -8.73 0.42
C ARG A 81 2.96 -8.52 -1.09
N ASP A 82 1.98 -9.15 -1.71
CA ASP A 82 1.76 -9.06 -3.15
C ASP A 82 1.34 -7.63 -3.54
N ARG A 83 0.41 -7.02 -2.79
CA ARG A 83 0.02 -5.60 -2.99
C ARG A 83 1.14 -4.62 -2.68
N TYR A 84 1.98 -4.88 -1.67
CA TYR A 84 3.12 -4.03 -1.37
C TYR A 84 4.16 -4.06 -2.50
N SER A 85 4.42 -5.23 -3.09
CA SER A 85 5.34 -5.37 -4.23
C SER A 85 4.84 -4.60 -5.46
N GLU A 86 3.53 -4.62 -5.72
CA GLU A 86 2.91 -3.81 -6.75
C GLU A 86 3.04 -2.31 -6.47
N ALA A 87 2.82 -1.89 -5.22
CA ALA A 87 2.98 -0.50 -4.83
C ALA A 87 4.41 0.02 -5.02
N GLN A 88 5.44 -0.81 -4.79
CA GLN A 88 6.84 -0.44 -5.06
C GLN A 88 7.11 -0.03 -6.51
N MET A 89 6.27 -0.45 -7.46
CA MET A 89 6.40 -0.12 -8.88
C MET A 89 5.59 1.11 -9.29
N ILE A 90 4.60 1.51 -8.50
CA ILE A 90 3.56 2.47 -8.90
C ILE A 90 3.57 3.73 -8.02
N ALA A 91 3.77 3.57 -6.72
CA ALA A 91 3.67 4.64 -5.75
C ALA A 91 4.93 5.53 -5.79
N PRO A 92 4.80 6.86 -5.61
CA PRO A 92 5.93 7.76 -5.45
C PRO A 92 6.59 7.55 -4.09
N ASP A 93 7.84 8.02 -3.98
CA ASP A 93 8.72 7.81 -2.82
C ASP A 93 8.08 8.25 -1.49
N GLU A 94 7.33 9.35 -1.47
CA GLU A 94 6.66 9.84 -0.25
C GLU A 94 5.63 8.85 0.30
N VAL A 95 4.86 8.21 -0.58
CA VAL A 95 3.89 7.17 -0.20
C VAL A 95 4.63 5.89 0.17
N LEU A 96 5.67 5.53 -0.58
CA LEU A 96 6.47 4.33 -0.31
C LEU A 96 7.20 4.38 1.02
N ALA A 97 7.68 5.54 1.46
CA ALA A 97 8.29 5.70 2.78
C ALA A 97 7.31 5.25 3.88
N ARG A 98 6.05 5.71 3.83
CA ARG A 98 5.01 5.33 4.79
C ARG A 98 4.56 3.88 4.64
N ALA A 99 4.46 3.39 3.40
CA ALA A 99 4.14 1.98 3.16
C ALA A 99 5.22 1.04 3.70
N SER A 100 6.50 1.43 3.57
CA SER A 100 7.63 0.67 4.10
C SER A 100 7.62 0.62 5.63
N GLU A 101 7.32 1.74 6.31
CA GLU A 101 7.14 1.76 7.77
C GLU A 101 6.06 0.76 8.23
N VAL A 102 4.89 0.79 7.56
CA VAL A 102 3.79 -0.15 7.83
C VAL A 102 4.21 -1.61 7.58
N ASN A 103 4.83 -1.89 6.43
CA ASN A 103 5.26 -3.24 6.07
C ASN A 103 6.31 -3.79 7.05
N GLN A 104 7.26 -2.96 7.50
CA GLN A 104 8.25 -3.35 8.50
C GLN A 104 7.60 -3.67 9.85
N ALA A 105 6.70 -2.80 10.32
CA ALA A 105 5.99 -3.01 11.58
C ALA A 105 5.12 -4.28 11.55
N LEU A 106 4.38 -4.50 10.47
CA LEU A 106 3.59 -5.72 10.26
C LEU A 106 4.45 -6.98 10.29
N ASN A 107 5.56 -6.99 9.55
CA ASN A 107 6.47 -8.14 9.52
C ASN A 107 7.16 -8.38 10.86
N LYS A 108 7.47 -7.32 11.62
CA LYS A 108 8.02 -7.44 12.97
C LYS A 108 7.04 -8.13 13.92
N VAL A 109 5.78 -7.67 13.97
CA VAL A 109 4.75 -8.28 14.81
C VAL A 109 4.46 -9.71 14.36
N TYR A 110 4.38 -9.97 13.06
CA TYR A 110 4.23 -11.32 12.53
C TYR A 110 5.38 -12.24 12.97
N GLY A 111 6.63 -11.80 12.84
CA GLY A 111 7.80 -12.59 13.26
C GLY A 111 7.74 -12.96 14.73
N GLN A 112 7.37 -11.98 15.57
CA GLN A 112 7.14 -12.19 17.00
C GLN A 112 6.02 -13.22 17.26
N VAL A 113 4.89 -13.12 16.56
CA VAL A 113 3.78 -14.08 16.67
C VAL A 113 4.26 -15.50 16.32
N LYS A 114 4.96 -15.68 15.20
CA LYS A 114 5.44 -17.02 14.79
C LYS A 114 6.47 -17.61 15.77
N ARG A 115 7.32 -16.79 16.39
CA ARG A 115 8.24 -17.23 17.45
C ARG A 115 7.49 -17.67 18.71
N LEU A 116 6.49 -16.90 19.12
CA LEU A 116 5.64 -17.24 20.26
C LEU A 116 4.84 -18.53 20.02
N GLU A 117 4.31 -18.74 18.81
CA GLU A 117 3.65 -20.00 18.42
C GLU A 117 4.57 -21.21 18.59
N ARG A 118 5.85 -21.08 18.20
CA ARG A 118 6.87 -22.13 18.35
C ARG A 118 7.42 -22.28 19.76
N GLN A 119 6.97 -21.45 20.72
CA GLN A 119 7.52 -21.38 22.07
C GLN A 119 9.03 -21.02 22.10
N GLU A 120 9.46 -20.21 21.14
CA GLU A 120 10.85 -19.74 20.98
C GLU A 120 10.91 -18.19 20.95
N PRO A 121 10.38 -17.48 21.97
CA PRO A 121 10.40 -16.02 21.98
C PRO A 121 11.82 -15.45 22.10
N GLU A 122 12.09 -14.34 21.43
CA GLU A 122 13.28 -13.53 21.71
C GLU A 122 13.15 -12.81 23.07
N PRO A 123 14.26 -12.34 23.67
CA PRO A 123 14.21 -11.62 24.94
C PRO A 123 13.23 -10.44 24.92
N GLY A 124 12.30 -10.43 25.88
CA GLY A 124 11.26 -9.41 26.00
C GLY A 124 10.00 -9.69 25.16
N GLU A 125 9.99 -10.71 24.30
CA GLU A 125 8.81 -11.06 23.53
C GLU A 125 7.79 -11.83 24.36
N THR A 126 6.60 -11.26 24.43
CA THR A 126 5.40 -11.85 25.03
C THR A 126 4.18 -11.53 24.18
N VAL A 127 3.09 -12.27 24.38
CA VAL A 127 1.80 -11.95 23.74
C VAL A 127 1.34 -10.53 24.08
N ALA A 128 1.63 -10.03 25.28
CA ALA A 128 1.31 -8.65 25.67
C ALA A 128 2.10 -7.62 24.86
N THR A 129 3.41 -7.81 24.69
CA THR A 129 4.24 -6.90 23.87
C THR A 129 3.86 -6.95 22.39
N ALA A 130 3.47 -8.12 21.86
CA ALA A 130 3.00 -8.25 20.48
C ALA A 130 1.69 -7.49 20.26
N ILE A 131 0.77 -7.52 21.24
CA ILE A 131 -0.48 -6.75 21.19
C ILE A 131 -0.22 -5.25 21.24
N GLN A 132 0.71 -4.81 22.08
CA GLN A 132 1.10 -3.40 22.14
C GLN A 132 1.67 -2.93 20.79
N ALA A 133 2.63 -3.68 20.23
CA ALA A 133 3.21 -3.37 18.93
C ALA A 133 2.17 -3.41 17.79
N GLN A 134 1.22 -4.35 17.84
CA GLN A 134 0.13 -4.44 16.87
C GLN A 134 -0.80 -3.21 16.95
N ALA A 135 -1.07 -2.69 18.14
CA ALA A 135 -1.91 -1.51 18.32
C ALA A 135 -1.29 -0.25 17.69
N GLU A 136 0.04 -0.11 17.77
CA GLU A 136 0.79 1.02 17.20
C GLU A 136 0.71 1.08 15.66
N ILE A 137 0.47 -0.04 14.99
CA ILE A 137 0.34 -0.11 13.52
C ILE A 137 -0.85 0.73 13.02
N TRP A 138 -1.91 0.90 13.83
CA TRP A 138 -3.07 1.68 13.41
C TRP A 138 -2.74 3.15 13.13
N ASP A 139 -1.79 3.73 13.87
CA ASP A 139 -1.31 5.08 13.60
C ASP A 139 -0.49 5.16 12.31
N MET A 140 0.36 4.16 12.06
CA MET A 140 1.13 4.07 10.82
C MET A 140 0.20 3.92 9.59
N LEU A 141 -0.87 3.12 9.71
CA LEU A 141 -1.90 2.99 8.67
C LEU A 141 -2.64 4.32 8.42
N ARG A 142 -2.87 5.12 9.46
CA ARG A 142 -3.45 6.46 9.32
C ARG A 142 -2.51 7.38 8.53
N ALA A 143 -1.21 7.37 8.87
CA ALA A 143 -0.19 8.17 8.19
C ALA A 143 -0.01 7.76 6.72
N MET A 144 0.08 6.45 6.43
CA MET A 144 0.15 5.93 5.06
C MET A 144 -1.06 6.35 4.22
N ARG A 145 -2.28 6.21 4.76
CA ARG A 145 -3.50 6.66 4.07
C ARG A 145 -3.52 8.17 3.84
N ALA A 146 -2.98 8.96 4.76
CA ALA A 146 -2.89 10.40 4.59
C ALA A 146 -1.95 10.76 3.42
N ALA A 147 -0.77 10.14 3.35
CA ALA A 147 0.17 10.32 2.24
C ALA A 147 -0.46 9.92 0.89
N MET A 148 -1.15 8.78 0.83
CA MET A 148 -1.89 8.36 -0.37
C MET A 148 -2.94 9.38 -0.81
N ARG A 149 -3.69 9.95 0.13
CA ARG A 149 -4.73 10.94 -0.16
C ARG A 149 -4.14 12.27 -0.63
N HIS A 150 -2.99 12.66 -0.07
CA HIS A 150 -2.25 13.83 -0.50
C HIS A 150 -1.75 13.66 -1.95
N ASP A 151 -1.11 12.52 -2.26
CA ASP A 151 -0.65 12.21 -3.62
C ASP A 151 -1.80 12.19 -4.66
N LEU A 152 -2.98 11.70 -4.27
CA LEU A 152 -4.18 11.73 -5.12
C LEU A 152 -4.87 13.10 -5.19
N GLY A 153 -4.34 14.14 -4.55
CA GLY A 153 -4.94 15.49 -4.51
C GLY A 153 -6.26 15.58 -3.76
N VAL A 154 -6.55 14.62 -2.86
CA VAL A 154 -7.81 14.57 -2.08
C VAL A 154 -7.74 15.47 -0.83
N THR A 155 -6.55 15.71 -0.30
CA THR A 155 -6.29 16.64 0.81
C THR A 155 -5.34 17.72 0.34
N ALA A 156 -5.63 18.98 0.67
CA ALA A 156 -4.78 20.12 0.30
C ALA A 156 -3.38 20.01 0.93
N GLN A 157 -2.38 20.57 0.26
CA GLN A 157 -1.07 20.88 0.86
C GLN A 157 -1.30 21.91 1.96
N GLU A 158 -0.92 21.59 3.20
CA GLU A 158 -0.72 22.60 4.26
C GLU A 158 0.60 23.32 4.05
#